data_AF-A0A2U8WHS3-F1
#
_entry.id   AF-A0A2U8WHS3-F1
#
_cell.length_a   1.000
_cell.length_b   1.000
_cell.length_c   1.000
_cell.angle_alpha   90.00
_cell.angle_beta   90.00
_cell.angle_gamma   90.00
#
_symmetry.space_group_name_H-M   'P 1'
#
loop_
_entity.id
_entity.type
_entity.pdbx_description
1 polymer ?
#
loop_
_entity_poly.entity_id
_entity_poly.type
_entity_poly.pdbx_seq_one_letter_code
_entity_poly.pdbx_strand_id
1 'polypeptide(L)'
;MSATYYAVFHAGLRAAADLFAGAGDQTAPLYGLAYRSIDHGKRKSLCQEVMRPSPSLKYQRYVPKEGWDLPISDYAQRFIMLDEQRMLADYDPGYDVAAADAETQIRMARTAIQSLENAGEPSKRAFLTLLLFPPR
;
A
#
# COMPACT_ATOMS: atom_id res chain seq x y z
N MET A 1 -9.04 -13.67 3.74
CA MET A 1 -8.98 -12.37 4.43
C MET A 1 -7.54 -11.91 4.68
N SER A 2 -6.75 -12.66 5.45
CA SER A 2 -5.35 -12.26 5.72
C SER A 2 -4.47 -12.31 4.46
N ALA A 3 -4.56 -13.39 3.67
CA ALA A 3 -3.81 -13.52 2.44
C ALA A 3 -4.08 -12.40 1.41
N THR A 4 -5.32 -11.90 1.33
CA THR A 4 -5.69 -10.80 0.42
C THR A 4 -5.05 -9.49 0.84
N TYR A 5 -5.00 -9.20 2.14
CA TYR A 5 -4.19 -8.09 2.66
C TYR A 5 -2.71 -8.26 2.32
N TYR A 6 -2.12 -9.42 2.61
CA TYR A 6 -0.70 -9.65 2.39
C TYR A 6 -0.31 -9.58 0.91
N ALA A 7 -1.21 -9.96 -0.01
CA ALA A 7 -1.01 -9.76 -1.44
C ALA A 7 -0.85 -8.28 -1.80
N VAL A 8 -1.75 -7.40 -1.33
CA VAL A 8 -1.66 -5.95 -1.55
C VAL A 8 -0.46 -5.35 -0.81
N PHE A 9 -0.14 -5.88 0.38
CA PHE A 9 1.04 -5.50 1.13
C PHE A 9 2.31 -5.76 0.31
N HIS A 10 2.52 -7.00 -0.12
CA HIS A 10 3.70 -7.38 -0.89
C HIS A 10 3.77 -6.72 -2.27
N ALA A 11 2.65 -6.42 -2.92
CA ALA A 11 2.64 -5.65 -4.15
C ALA A 11 3.27 -4.26 -3.95
N GLY A 12 2.90 -3.56 -2.88
CA GLY A 12 3.52 -2.28 -2.52
C GLY A 12 5.00 -2.38 -2.17
N LEU A 13 5.40 -3.44 -1.45
CA LEU A 13 6.82 -3.66 -1.11
C LEU A 13 7.67 -3.91 -2.35
N ARG A 14 7.17 -4.76 -3.26
CA ARG A 14 7.82 -5.08 -4.52
C ARG A 14 7.95 -3.83 -5.39
N ALA A 15 6.87 -3.07 -5.56
CA ALA A 15 6.88 -1.84 -6.33
C ALA A 15 7.89 -0.80 -5.79
N ALA A 16 7.99 -0.67 -4.46
CA ALA A 16 8.97 0.23 -3.84
C ALA A 16 10.42 -0.27 -4.01
N ALA A 17 10.65 -1.57 -3.83
CA ALA A 17 11.96 -2.18 -4.05
C ALA A 17 12.39 -2.08 -5.52
N ASP A 18 11.48 -2.34 -6.46
CA ASP A 18 11.72 -2.19 -7.90
C ASP A 18 12.06 -0.73 -8.25
N LEU A 19 11.38 0.25 -7.64
CA LEU A 19 11.67 1.67 -7.83
C LEU A 19 13.07 2.06 -7.32
N PHE A 20 13.51 1.49 -6.20
CA PHE A 20 14.77 1.88 -5.55
C PHE A 20 16.00 1.11 -6.05
N ALA A 21 15.88 -0.21 -6.16
CA ALA A 21 16.96 -1.12 -6.51
C ALA A 21 16.93 -1.57 -7.97
N GLY A 22 15.83 -1.34 -8.70
CA GLY A 22 15.66 -1.77 -10.08
C GLY A 22 14.87 -3.09 -10.21
N ALA A 23 14.02 -3.15 -11.22
CA ALA A 23 13.31 -4.38 -11.58
C ALA A 23 14.28 -5.37 -12.24
N GLY A 24 14.39 -6.59 -11.68
CA GLY A 24 15.32 -7.64 -12.14
C GLY A 24 16.38 -8.03 -11.11
N ASP A 25 16.55 -7.21 -10.08
CA ASP A 25 17.54 -7.41 -9.01
C ASP A 25 16.94 -8.06 -7.77
N GLN A 26 15.89 -8.90 -7.90
CA GLN A 26 15.17 -9.45 -6.74
C GLN A 26 16.04 -10.32 -5.81
N THR A 27 17.18 -10.81 -6.31
CA THR A 27 18.16 -11.58 -5.53
C THR A 27 19.27 -10.71 -4.92
N ALA A 28 19.34 -9.42 -5.29
CA ALA A 28 20.38 -8.53 -4.79
C ALA A 28 20.14 -8.16 -3.31
N PRO A 29 21.21 -8.04 -2.49
CA PRO A 29 21.08 -7.68 -1.08
C PRO A 29 20.32 -6.36 -0.84
N LEU A 30 20.55 -5.34 -1.68
CA LEU A 30 19.89 -4.03 -1.56
C LEU A 30 18.39 -4.10 -1.85
N TYR A 31 17.97 -4.96 -2.79
CA TYR A 31 16.56 -5.20 -3.06
C TYR A 31 15.86 -5.78 -1.83
N GLY A 32 16.46 -6.80 -1.23
CA GLY A 32 15.93 -7.40 0.00
C GLY A 32 15.88 -6.42 1.16
N LEU A 33 16.84 -5.49 1.27
CA LEU A 33 16.83 -4.43 2.27
C LEU A 33 15.66 -3.46 2.06
N ALA A 34 15.48 -2.94 0.84
CA ALA A 34 14.38 -2.02 0.51
C ALA A 34 13.00 -2.68 0.70
N TYR A 35 12.86 -3.94 0.28
CA TYR A 35 11.62 -4.69 0.44
C TYR A 35 11.23 -4.87 1.91
N ARG A 36 12.22 -5.11 2.80
CA ARG A 36 11.99 -5.34 4.24
C ARG A 36 12.01 -4.07 5.09
N SER A 37 12.39 -2.92 4.53
CA SER A 37 12.51 -1.67 5.31
C SER A 37 11.18 -0.96 5.56
N ILE A 38 10.12 -1.33 4.82
CA ILE A 38 8.81 -0.69 4.94
C ILE A 38 8.07 -1.26 6.15
N ASP A 39 7.75 -0.36 7.08
CA ASP A 39 7.00 -0.67 8.30
C ASP A 39 5.48 -0.70 8.04
N HIS A 40 4.79 -1.70 8.61
CA HIS A 40 3.33 -1.86 8.47
C HIS A 40 2.56 -0.64 8.99
N GLY A 41 2.93 -0.14 10.18
CA GLY A 41 2.26 0.99 10.82
C GLY A 41 2.44 2.28 10.03
N LYS A 42 3.67 2.58 9.62
CA LYS A 42 3.97 3.76 8.80
C LYS A 42 3.27 3.73 7.45
N ARG A 43 3.18 2.55 6.82
CA ARG A 43 2.42 2.39 5.59
C ARG A 43 0.94 2.70 5.79
N LYS A 44 0.32 2.16 6.85
CA LYS A 44 -1.07 2.47 7.20
C LYS A 44 -1.27 3.99 7.37
N SER A 45 -0.37 4.64 8.11
CA SER A 45 -0.41 6.10 8.29
C SER A 45 -0.26 6.87 6.98
N LEU A 46 0.59 6.43 6.05
CA LEU A 46 0.73 7.06 4.74
C LEU A 46 -0.54 6.87 3.89
N CYS A 47 -1.13 5.68 3.88
CA CYS A 47 -2.41 5.46 3.19
C CYS A 47 -3.51 6.38 3.75
N GLN A 48 -3.59 6.54 5.07
CA GLN A 48 -4.51 7.49 5.69
C GLN A 48 -4.20 8.94 5.30
N GLU A 49 -2.92 9.31 5.18
CA GLU A 49 -2.48 10.64 4.74
C GLU A 49 -2.92 10.94 3.31
N VAL A 50 -2.76 9.99 2.38
CA VAL A 50 -3.18 10.09 0.98
C VAL A 50 -4.67 10.41 0.87
N MET A 51 -5.49 9.81 1.74
CA MET A 51 -6.94 9.96 1.75
C MET A 51 -7.43 11.28 2.35
N ARG A 52 -6.55 12.12 2.90
CA ARG A 52 -6.96 13.40 3.49
C ARG A 52 -7.32 14.42 2.41
N PRO A 53 -8.36 15.24 2.60
CA PRO A 53 -8.66 16.36 1.70
C PRO A 53 -7.51 17.36 1.59
N SER A 54 -6.78 17.54 2.68
CA SER A 54 -5.58 18.39 2.74
C SER A 54 -4.43 17.62 3.41
N PRO A 55 -3.25 17.55 2.77
CA PRO A 55 -2.07 16.95 3.38
C PRO A 55 -1.67 17.71 4.66
N SER A 56 -1.23 16.98 5.66
CA SER A 56 -0.59 17.54 6.85
C SER A 56 0.73 18.25 6.47
N LEU A 57 1.14 19.19 7.32
CA LEU A 57 2.38 19.96 7.13
C LEU A 57 3.61 19.06 6.91
N LYS A 58 3.62 17.88 7.55
CA LYS A 58 4.69 16.88 7.43
C LYS A 58 4.85 16.35 6.00
N TYR A 59 3.73 16.14 5.29
CA TYR A 59 3.73 15.53 3.97
C TYR A 59 3.53 16.52 2.83
N GLN A 60 3.05 17.73 3.12
CA GLN A 60 2.64 18.74 2.14
C GLN A 60 3.67 18.98 1.02
N ARG A 61 4.97 19.04 1.34
CA ARG A 61 6.04 19.29 0.37
C ARG A 61 6.38 18.10 -0.55
N TYR A 62 5.86 16.91 -0.25
CA TYR A 62 6.13 15.67 -0.99
C TYR A 62 4.93 15.21 -1.82
N VAL A 63 3.76 15.83 -1.61
CA VAL A 63 2.58 15.55 -2.43
C VAL A 63 2.80 16.10 -3.84
N PRO A 64 2.40 15.36 -4.90
CA PRO A 64 2.49 15.88 -6.25
C PRO A 64 1.74 17.20 -6.41
N LYS A 65 2.18 18.05 -7.35
CA LYS A 65 1.63 19.40 -7.55
C LYS A 65 0.11 19.40 -7.78
N GLU A 66 -0.39 18.42 -8.54
CA GLU A 66 -1.82 18.25 -8.85
C GLU A 66 -2.56 17.39 -7.81
N GLY A 67 -1.92 17.07 -6.68
CA GLY A 67 -2.44 16.16 -5.67
C GLY A 67 -2.17 14.68 -5.96
N TRP A 68 -2.69 13.82 -5.09
CA TRP A 68 -2.68 12.37 -5.33
C TRP A 68 -3.69 12.03 -6.42
N ASP A 69 -3.28 11.17 -7.35
CA ASP A 69 -4.21 10.69 -8.36
C ASP A 69 -5.23 9.70 -7.77
N LEU A 70 -6.31 9.47 -8.54
CA LEU A 70 -7.37 8.55 -8.15
C LEU A 70 -6.84 7.12 -7.92
N PRO A 71 -5.97 6.54 -8.76
CA PRO A 71 -5.46 5.20 -8.52
C PRO A 71 -4.67 5.04 -7.20
N ILE A 72 -3.82 6.01 -6.81
CA ILE A 72 -3.13 5.95 -5.50
C ILE A 72 -4.12 6.11 -4.35
N SER A 73 -5.12 6.97 -4.50
CA SER A 73 -6.19 7.14 -3.50
C SER A 73 -7.02 5.87 -3.32
N ASP A 74 -7.42 5.23 -4.41
CA ASP A 74 -8.16 3.96 -4.42
C ASP A 74 -7.35 2.81 -3.80
N TYR A 75 -6.06 2.74 -4.14
CA TYR A 75 -5.14 1.78 -3.54
C TYR A 75 -5.06 1.97 -2.03
N ALA A 76 -4.86 3.22 -1.58
CA ALA A 76 -4.76 3.55 -0.16
C ALA A 76 -6.02 3.17 0.60
N GLN A 77 -7.20 3.52 0.07
CA GLN A 77 -8.48 3.18 0.67
C GLN A 77 -8.64 1.65 0.81
N ARG A 78 -8.40 0.90 -0.27
CA ARG A 78 -8.54 -0.57 -0.26
C ARG A 78 -7.53 -1.24 0.65
N PHE A 79 -6.32 -0.70 0.74
CA PHE A 79 -5.32 -1.19 1.68
C PHE A 79 -5.80 -1.07 3.13
N ILE A 80 -6.38 0.08 3.51
CA ILE A 80 -6.94 0.27 4.86
C ILE A 80 -8.10 -0.70 5.13
N MET A 81 -9.04 -0.82 4.19
CA MET A 81 -10.16 -1.75 4.32
C MET A 81 -9.69 -3.19 4.51
N LEU A 82 -8.71 -3.65 3.72
CA LEU A 82 -8.16 -5.00 3.84
C LEU A 82 -7.36 -5.19 5.14
N ASP A 83 -6.67 -4.16 5.63
CA ASP A 83 -5.97 -4.20 6.93
C ASP A 83 -6.95 -4.40 8.09
N GLU A 84 -8.08 -3.69 8.07
CA GLU A 84 -9.16 -3.85 9.06
C GLU A 84 -9.76 -5.25 9.02
N GLN A 85 -10.02 -5.77 7.82
CA GLN A 85 -10.55 -7.13 7.66
C GLN A 85 -9.55 -8.21 8.08
N ARG A 86 -8.24 -7.99 7.85
CA ARG A 86 -7.19 -8.85 8.38
C ARG A 86 -7.21 -8.84 9.92
N MET A 87 -7.35 -7.67 10.55
CA MET A 87 -7.39 -7.59 12.02
C MET A 87 -8.50 -8.45 12.61
N LEU A 88 -9.69 -8.45 12.01
CA LEU A 88 -10.77 -9.33 12.43
C LEU A 88 -10.39 -10.80 12.20
N ALA A 89 -9.95 -11.14 10.99
CA ALA A 89 -9.67 -12.53 10.62
C ALA A 89 -8.52 -13.20 11.39
N ASP A 90 -7.48 -12.44 11.76
CA ASP A 90 -6.29 -13.01 12.41
C ASP A 90 -6.37 -12.95 13.94
N TYR A 91 -7.17 -12.04 14.51
CA TYR A 91 -7.13 -11.77 15.95
C TYR A 91 -8.48 -11.88 16.67
N ASP A 92 -9.61 -11.91 15.96
CA ASP A 92 -10.91 -12.17 16.57
C ASP A 92 -11.28 -13.65 16.41
N PRO A 93 -11.22 -14.46 17.48
CA PRO A 93 -11.53 -15.89 17.41
C PRO A 93 -13.00 -16.19 17.12
N GLY A 94 -13.89 -15.20 17.28
CA GLY A 94 -15.31 -15.32 16.95
C GLY A 94 -15.65 -14.89 15.53
N TYR A 95 -14.66 -14.43 14.76
CA TYR A 95 -14.89 -13.95 13.41
C TYR A 95 -15.06 -15.11 12.43
N ASP A 96 -16.27 -15.26 11.92
CA ASP A 96 -16.61 -16.23 10.88
C ASP A 96 -16.71 -15.53 9.52
N VAL A 97 -16.29 -16.23 8.47
CA VAL A 97 -16.13 -15.67 7.12
C VAL A 97 -16.92 -16.49 6.12
N ALA A 98 -17.93 -15.88 5.50
CA ALA A 98 -18.62 -16.51 4.39
C ALA A 98 -17.74 -16.53 3.13
N ALA A 99 -17.93 -17.54 2.29
CA ALA A 99 -17.22 -17.65 1.01
C ALA A 99 -17.42 -16.41 0.11
N ALA A 100 -18.61 -15.81 0.14
CA ALA A 100 -18.92 -14.58 -0.62
C ALA A 100 -18.11 -13.37 -0.14
N ASP A 101 -17.82 -13.27 1.16
CA ASP A 101 -16.99 -12.20 1.72
C ASP A 101 -15.53 -12.38 1.29
N ALA A 102 -15.04 -13.62 1.32
CA ALA A 102 -13.70 -13.95 0.84
C ALA A 102 -13.52 -13.59 -0.65
N GLU A 103 -14.49 -13.93 -1.50
CA GLU A 103 -14.48 -13.52 -2.91
C GLU A 103 -14.45 -12.00 -3.09
N THR A 104 -15.26 -11.28 -2.33
CA THR A 104 -15.30 -9.81 -2.37
C THR A 104 -13.95 -9.21 -2.01
N GLN A 105 -13.26 -9.77 -1.01
CA GLN A 105 -11.91 -9.33 -0.65
C GLN A 105 -10.85 -9.69 -1.69
N ILE A 106 -10.97 -10.84 -2.35
CA ILE A 106 -10.09 -11.20 -3.47
C ILE A 106 -10.24 -10.18 -4.60
N ARG A 107 -11.48 -9.83 -4.97
CA ARG A 107 -11.74 -8.78 -5.98
C ARG A 107 -11.15 -7.45 -5.54
N MET A 108 -11.38 -7.04 -4.29
CA MET A 108 -10.83 -5.80 -3.74
C MET A 108 -9.30 -5.75 -3.80
N ALA A 109 -8.63 -6.85 -3.43
CA ALA A 109 -7.18 -6.96 -3.49
C ALA A 109 -6.65 -6.85 -4.92
N ARG A 110 -7.28 -7.52 -5.89
CA ARG A 110 -6.92 -7.40 -7.31
C ARG A 110 -7.08 -5.97 -7.80
N THR A 111 -8.19 -5.32 -7.49
CA THR A 111 -8.42 -3.91 -7.86
C THR A 111 -7.38 -3.00 -7.23
N ALA A 112 -7.02 -3.18 -5.96
CA ALA A 112 -5.98 -2.38 -5.31
C ALA A 112 -4.65 -2.52 -6.05
N ILE A 113 -4.19 -3.75 -6.32
CA ILE A 113 -2.94 -4.00 -7.04
C ILE A 113 -2.97 -3.31 -8.42
N GLN A 114 -4.07 -3.45 -9.16
CA GLN A 114 -4.24 -2.80 -10.45
C GLN A 114 -4.21 -1.27 -10.35
N SER A 115 -4.82 -0.68 -9.32
CA SER A 115 -4.77 0.76 -9.09
C SER A 115 -3.35 1.24 -8.83
N LEU A 116 -2.54 0.51 -8.05
CA LEU A 116 -1.13 0.84 -7.87
C LEU A 116 -0.34 0.73 -9.19
N GLU A 117 -0.63 -0.28 -10.00
CA GLU A 117 0.00 -0.47 -11.31
C GLU A 117 -0.31 0.69 -12.26
N ASN A 118 -1.57 1.14 -12.30
CA ASN A 118 -2.09 2.17 -13.20
C ASN A 118 -1.86 3.61 -12.71
N ALA A 119 -1.35 3.80 -11.49
CA ALA A 119 -1.03 5.11 -10.95
C ALA A 119 -0.07 5.89 -11.86
N GLY A 120 -0.33 7.19 -12.02
CA GLY A 120 0.53 8.10 -12.76
C GLY A 120 1.90 8.20 -12.11
N GLU A 121 2.95 8.37 -12.93
CA GLU A 121 4.34 8.35 -12.48
C GLU A 121 4.61 9.30 -11.30
N PRO A 122 4.13 10.56 -11.28
CA PRO A 122 4.43 11.48 -10.17
C PRO A 122 3.86 10.99 -8.84
N SER A 123 2.59 10.56 -8.82
CA SER A 123 1.91 10.04 -7.64
C SER A 123 2.53 8.72 -7.18
N LYS A 124 2.75 7.80 -8.12
CA LYS A 124 3.33 6.49 -7.83
C LYS A 124 4.73 6.61 -7.24
N ARG A 125 5.59 7.42 -7.85
CA ARG A 125 6.96 7.67 -7.38
C ARG A 125 6.96 8.32 -6.00
N ALA A 126 6.16 9.36 -5.78
CA ALA A 126 6.07 10.03 -4.49
C ALA A 126 5.59 9.07 -3.38
N PHE A 127 4.50 8.33 -3.64
CA PHE A 127 3.94 7.38 -2.69
C PHE A 127 4.94 6.29 -2.29
N LEU A 128 5.56 5.61 -3.28
CA LEU A 128 6.52 4.54 -3.02
C LEU A 128 7.80 5.05 -2.33
N THR A 129 8.25 6.26 -2.66
CA THR A 129 9.40 6.89 -1.99
C THR A 129 9.08 7.18 -0.52
N LEU A 130 7.88 7.69 -0.22
CA LEU A 130 7.45 7.96 1.15
C LEU A 130 7.26 6.68 1.99
N LEU A 131 6.99 5.53 1.36
CA LEU A 131 7.00 4.24 2.05
C LEU A 131 8.41 3.86 2.54
N LEU A 132 9.42 4.07 1.70
CA LEU A 132 10.81 3.75 2.03
C LEU A 132 11.43 4.78 2.98
N PHE A 133 11.12 6.06 2.75
CA PHE A 133 11.74 7.20 3.43
C PHE A 133 10.66 8.10 4.05
N PRO A 134 9.95 7.60 5.09
CA PRO A 134 8.94 8.38 5.77
C PRO A 134 9.57 9.65 6.36
N PRO A 135 8.94 10.83 6.21
CA PRO A 135 9.46 12.08 6.75
C PRO A 135 9.62 11.97 8.27
N ARG A 136 10.61 12.67 8.84
CA ARG A 136 10.81 12.74 10.29
C ARG A 136 9.87 13.77 10.89
#